data_AF-E6UFK2-F1
#
_entry.id   AF-E6UFK2-F1
#
_cell.length_a   1.000
_cell.length_b   1.000
_cell.length_c   1.000
_cell.angle_alpha   90.00
_cell.angle_beta   90.00
_cell.angle_gamma   90.00
#
_symmetry.space_group_name_H-M   'P 1'
#
loop_
_entity.id
_entity.type
_entity.pdbx_description
1 polymer ?
#
loop_
_entity_poly.entity_id
_entity_poly.type
_entity_poly.pdbx_seq_one_letter_code
_entity_poly.pdbx_strand_id
1 'polypeptide(L)'
;MNKIITGTVISVNGKFSFSGLYDAQGTPVCISLEKNDDDIILAVVKEPEEHKKDRTADCGISEEEIDRTCQAQDNCDDCPLFDYCMEVYADEYDK
;
A
#
# COMPACT_ATOMS: atom_id res chain seq x y z
N MET A 1 4.83 -4.92 27.96
CA MET A 1 5.17 -4.65 26.54
C MET A 1 4.65 -5.83 25.73
N ASN A 2 3.64 -5.60 24.89
CA ASN A 2 3.07 -6.67 24.06
C ASN A 2 4.04 -6.94 22.91
N LYS A 3 4.43 -8.19 22.71
CA LYS A 3 5.31 -8.59 21.62
C LYS A 3 4.45 -9.11 20.48
N ILE A 4 4.61 -8.55 19.28
CA ILE A 4 4.02 -9.10 18.06
C ILE A 4 5.07 -10.03 17.45
N ILE A 5 4.68 -11.27 17.17
CA ILE A 5 5.54 -12.28 16.57
C ILE A 5 4.87 -12.70 15.26
N THR A 6 5.61 -12.56 14.16
CA THR A 6 5.22 -13.07 12.84
C THR A 6 6.28 -14.03 12.35
N GLY A 7 5.88 -15.02 11.55
CA GLY A 7 6.77 -16.06 11.04
C GLY A 7 6.43 -16.43 9.61
N THR A 8 7.46 -16.74 8.84
CA THR A 8 7.34 -17.22 7.45
C THR A 8 8.42 -18.25 7.18
N VAL A 9 8.22 -19.10 6.17
CA VAL A 9 9.19 -20.11 5.73
C VAL A 9 9.53 -19.87 4.27
N ILE A 10 10.81 -19.68 3.98
CA ILE A 10 11.35 -19.48 2.63
C ILE A 10 12.24 -20.69 2.31
N SER A 11 11.72 -21.64 1.54
CA SER A 11 12.41 -22.92 1.23
C SER A 11 13.26 -22.87 -0.05
N VAL A 12 13.08 -21.85 -0.87
CA VAL A 12 13.79 -21.61 -2.14
C VAL A 12 14.19 -20.15 -2.21
N ASN A 13 14.94 -19.75 -3.24
CA ASN A 13 15.28 -18.34 -3.39
C ASN A 13 14.01 -17.50 -3.50
N GLY A 14 13.99 -16.39 -2.76
CA GLY A 14 12.76 -15.64 -2.58
C GLY A 14 12.91 -14.50 -1.61
N LYS A 15 11.93 -13.60 -1.68
CA LYS A 15 11.88 -12.38 -0.90
C LYS A 15 10.55 -12.33 -0.16
N PHE A 16 10.62 -12.06 1.13
CA PHE A 16 9.49 -11.73 1.99
C PHE A 16 9.62 -10.27 2.42
N SER A 17 8.49 -9.57 2.45
CA SER A 17 8.42 -8.17 2.86
C SER A 17 7.31 -7.98 3.88
N PHE A 18 7.57 -7.20 4.92
CA PHE A 18 6.62 -6.82 5.96
C PHE A 18 6.56 -5.29 6.08
N SER A 19 5.42 -4.72 5.69
CA SER A 19 5.13 -3.28 5.75
C SER A 19 4.30 -2.93 6.99
N GLY A 20 4.04 -1.64 7.21
CA GLY A 20 3.23 -1.14 8.31
C GLY A 20 4.00 -0.84 9.60
N LEU A 21 5.34 -0.85 9.54
CA LEU A 21 6.20 -0.35 10.60
C LEU A 21 6.59 1.11 10.33
N TYR A 22 6.89 1.83 11.40
CA TYR A 22 7.31 3.22 11.35
C TYR A 22 8.55 3.41 12.21
N ASP A 23 9.47 4.26 11.76
CA ASP A 23 10.62 4.67 12.56
C ASP A 23 10.22 5.66 13.67
N ALA A 24 11.19 6.09 14.47
CA ALA A 24 10.96 7.02 15.58
C ALA A 24 10.44 8.41 15.12
N GLN A 25 10.59 8.76 13.85
CA GLN A 25 10.09 9.99 13.26
C GLN A 25 8.72 9.82 12.59
N GLY A 26 8.14 8.62 12.63
CA GLY A 26 6.89 8.31 11.93
C GLY A 26 7.08 8.09 10.43
N THR A 27 8.28 7.82 9.95
CA THR A 27 8.52 7.48 8.54
C THR A 27 8.21 5.99 8.34
N PRO A 28 7.42 5.61 7.32
CA PRO A 28 7.13 4.21 7.04
C PRO A 28 8.39 3.45 6.62
N VAL A 29 8.54 2.25 7.15
CA VAL A 29 9.63 1.33 6.85
C VAL A 29 9.08 -0.07 6.56
N CYS A 30 9.79 -0.79 5.70
CA CYS A 30 9.51 -2.17 5.35
C CYS A 30 10.70 -3.04 5.80
N ILE A 31 10.38 -4.19 6.39
CA ILE A 31 11.38 -5.24 6.64
C ILE A 31 11.39 -6.14 5.41
N SER A 32 12.56 -6.37 4.84
CA SER A 32 12.74 -7.34 3.76
C SER A 32 13.68 -8.47 4.21
N LEU A 33 13.24 -9.70 4.00
CA LEU A 33 14.02 -10.91 4.17
C LEU A 33 14.18 -11.57 2.80
N GLU A 34 15.41 -11.69 2.33
CA GLU A 34 15.74 -12.31 1.06
C GLU A 34 16.65 -13.52 1.28
N LYS A 35 16.32 -14.63 0.66
CA LYS A 35 17.18 -15.81 0.56
C LYS A 35 17.61 -15.94 -0.89
N ASN A 36 18.91 -16.03 -1.12
CA ASN A 36 19.51 -16.39 -2.40
C ASN A 36 20.29 -17.71 -2.27
N ASP A 37 21.05 -18.08 -3.30
CA ASP A 37 21.84 -19.32 -3.29
C ASP A 37 22.97 -19.28 -2.24
N ASP A 38 23.57 -18.10 -2.04
CA ASP A 38 24.75 -17.93 -1.21
C ASP A 38 24.45 -17.33 0.18
N ASP A 39 23.43 -16.48 0.28
CA ASP A 39 23.20 -15.62 1.44
C ASP A 39 21.74 -15.50 1.88
N ILE A 40 21.56 -15.09 3.13
CA ILE A 40 20.30 -14.62 3.69
C ILE A 40 20.49 -13.17 4.13
N ILE A 41 19.68 -12.28 3.57
CA ILE A 41 19.74 -10.84 3.81
C ILE A 41 18.47 -10.42 4.55
N LEU A 42 18.63 -9.86 5.75
CA LEU A 42 17.57 -9.15 6.46
C LEU A 42 17.88 -7.66 6.44
N ALA A 43 16.99 -6.86 5.86
CA ALA A 43 17.14 -5.42 5.74
C ALA A 43 15.91 -4.69 6.28
N VAL A 44 16.13 -3.53 6.90
CA VAL A 44 15.07 -2.55 7.17
C VAL A 44 15.27 -1.41 6.19
N VAL A 45 14.31 -1.22 5.30
CA VAL A 45 14.37 -0.22 4.22
C VAL A 45 13.27 0.81 4.40
N LYS A 46 13.56 2.07 4.07
CA LYS A 46 12.49 3.08 3.96
C LYS A 46 11.60 2.69 2.78
N GLU A 47 10.29 2.76 2.95
CA GLU A 47 9.38 2.53 1.82
C GLU A 47 9.66 3.61 0.75
N PRO A 48 9.91 3.22 -0.51
CA PRO A 48 10.14 4.18 -1.59
C PRO A 48 8.89 5.04 -1.77
N GLU A 49 9.10 6.32 -2.11
CA GLU A 49 8.01 7.30 -2.23
C GLU A 49 6.97 6.93 -3.29
N GLU A 50 7.29 6.03 -4.23
CA GLU A 50 6.36 5.47 -5.20
C GLU A 50 5.21 4.68 -4.54
N HIS A 51 5.46 4.00 -3.42
CA HIS A 51 4.42 3.31 -2.64
C HIS A 51 3.64 4.23 -1.69
N LYS A 52 4.01 5.52 -1.61
CA LYS A 52 3.17 6.53 -0.93
C LYS A 52 2.07 7.08 -1.84
N LYS A 53 2.21 6.97 -3.17
CA LYS A 53 1.16 7.39 -4.10
C LYS A 53 -0.01 6.41 -4.11
N ASP A 54 0.30 5.12 -4.01
CA ASP A 54 -0.68 4.02 -4.04
C ASP A 54 -1.34 3.73 -2.68
N ARG A 55 -1.00 4.53 -1.67
CA ARG A 55 -1.81 4.64 -0.46
C ARG A 55 -2.60 5.92 -0.65
N THR A 56 -3.74 5.83 -1.33
CA THR A 56 -4.82 6.79 -1.10
C THR A 56 -4.90 6.95 0.41
N ALA A 57 -4.49 8.13 0.89
CA ALA A 57 -4.60 8.43 2.30
C ALA A 57 -6.04 8.10 2.66
N ASP A 58 -6.26 7.20 3.62
CA ASP A 58 -7.59 6.89 4.12
C ASP A 58 -8.19 8.24 4.53
N CYS A 59 -9.00 8.81 3.64
CA CYS A 59 -9.45 10.18 3.74
C CYS A 59 -10.53 10.31 4.82
N GLY A 60 -10.78 9.23 5.57
CA GLY A 60 -11.81 9.10 6.58
C GLY A 60 -13.21 8.98 5.99
N ILE A 61 -13.30 8.79 4.67
CA ILE A 61 -14.56 8.66 3.92
C ILE A 61 -14.62 7.23 3.42
N SER A 62 -15.73 6.54 3.70
CA SER A 62 -15.93 5.17 3.24
C SER A 62 -16.14 5.11 1.72
N GLU A 63 -15.81 3.98 1.09
CA GLU A 63 -16.11 3.74 -0.35
C GLU A 63 -17.59 3.99 -0.68
N GLU A 64 -18.51 3.64 0.23
CA GLU A 64 -19.95 3.88 0.07
C GLU A 64 -20.31 5.39 0.03
N GLU A 65 -19.61 6.21 0.81
CA GLU A 65 -19.80 7.66 0.82
C GLU A 65 -19.22 8.32 -0.44
N ILE A 66 -18.12 7.77 -0.97
CA ILE A 66 -17.54 8.20 -2.24
C ILE A 66 -18.50 7.89 -3.39
N ASP A 67 -18.97 6.65 -3.47
CA ASP A 67 -19.92 6.20 -4.50
C ASP A 67 -21.22 7.00 -4.50
N ARG A 68 -21.81 7.23 -3.32
CA ARG A 68 -23.04 8.03 -3.20
C ARG A 68 -22.83 9.46 -3.67
N THR A 69 -21.66 10.03 -3.42
CA THR A 69 -21.33 11.41 -3.79
C THR A 69 -21.10 11.54 -5.30
N CYS A 70 -20.41 10.57 -5.91
CA CYS A 70 -20.17 10.60 -7.36
C CYS A 70 -21.38 10.16 -8.19
N GLN A 71 -22.20 9.21 -7.73
CA GLN A 71 -23.46 8.82 -8.39
C GLN A 71 -24.54 9.92 -8.37
N ALA A 72 -24.41 10.91 -7.49
CA ALA A 72 -25.28 12.08 -7.47
C ALA A 72 -24.97 13.10 -8.58
N GLN A 73 -23.85 12.93 -9.30
CA GLN A 73 -23.46 13.76 -10.43
C GLN A 73 -23.68 12.99 -11.74
N ASP A 74 -24.15 13.69 -12.78
CA ASP A 74 -24.46 13.07 -14.08
C ASP A 74 -23.21 12.53 -14.80
N ASN A 75 -22.01 13.04 -14.46
CA ASN A 75 -20.71 12.57 -14.95
C ASN A 75 -19.70 12.53 -13.78
N CYS A 76 -18.85 11.48 -13.72
CA CYS A 76 -17.78 11.40 -12.73
C CYS A 76 -16.78 12.56 -12.83
N ASP A 77 -16.64 13.19 -14.00
CA ASP A 77 -15.70 14.28 -14.27
C ASP A 77 -15.90 15.54 -13.39
N ASP A 78 -17.13 15.77 -12.91
CA ASP A 78 -17.47 16.88 -12.00
C ASP A 78 -17.56 16.42 -10.52
N CYS A 79 -17.17 15.17 -10.21
CA CYS A 79 -17.20 14.68 -8.84
C CYS A 79 -16.12 15.40 -8.00
N PRO A 80 -16.46 16.03 -6.86
CA PRO A 80 -15.46 16.64 -5.97
C PRO A 80 -14.51 15.61 -5.33
N LEU A 81 -14.81 14.31 -5.48
CA LEU A 81 -14.00 13.18 -5.06
C LEU A 81 -13.43 12.39 -6.27
N PHE A 82 -13.36 13.02 -7.45
CA PHE A 82 -12.91 12.38 -8.69
C PHE A 82 -11.53 11.71 -8.57
N ASP A 83 -10.59 12.37 -7.89
CA ASP A 83 -9.24 11.82 -7.64
C ASP A 83 -9.26 10.50 -6.85
N TYR A 84 -10.31 10.23 -6.06
CA TYR A 84 -10.51 8.96 -5.34
C TYR A 84 -11.29 7.92 -6.16
N CYS A 85 -12.02 8.36 -7.20
CA CYS A 85 -12.87 7.50 -8.02
C CYS A 85 -12.10 6.89 -9.21
N MET A 86 -11.07 7.57 -9.73
CA MET A 86 -10.34 7.13 -10.93
C MET A 86 -9.13 6.23 -10.66
N GLU A 87 -8.52 6.24 -9.48
CA GLU A 87 -7.35 5.38 -9.23
C GLU A 87 -7.69 3.88 -9.19
N VAL A 88 -8.95 3.51 -8.92
CA VAL A 88 -9.40 2.11 -8.95
C VAL A 88 -9.69 1.61 -10.38
N TYR A 89 -9.95 2.51 -11.34
CA TYR A 89 -10.37 2.14 -12.70
C TYR A 89 -9.40 2.56 -13.81
N ALA A 90 -8.33 3.28 -13.50
CA ALA A 90 -7.30 3.63 -14.48
C ALA A 90 -6.53 2.41 -15.03
N ASP A 91 -6.49 1.30 -14.28
CA ASP A 91 -5.82 0.07 -14.71
C ASP A 91 -6.66 -0.82 -15.65
N GLU A 92 -7.96 -0.55 -15.82
CA GLU A 92 -8.85 -1.35 -16.69
C GLU A 92 -9.01 -0.80 -18.12
N TYR A 93 -8.50 0.39 -18.42
CA TYR A 93 -8.66 1.03 -19.74
C TYR A 93 -7.39 1.15 -20.58
N ASP A 94 -6.29 0.50 -20.18
CA ASP A 94 -5.06 0.40 -20.97
C ASP A 94 -4.84 -1.03 -21.53
N LYS A 95 -5.88 -1.57 -22.19
CA LYS A 95 -5.80 -2.74 -23.07
C LYS A 95 -6.59 -2.57 -24.36
#